data_AF-A0AAW2F706-F1
#
_entry.id   AF-A0AAW2F706-F1
#
_cell.length_a   1.000
_cell.length_b   1.000
_cell.length_c   1.000
_cell.angle_alpha   90.00
_cell.angle_beta   90.00
_cell.angle_gamma   90.00
#
_symmetry.space_group_name_H-M   'P 1'
#
loop_
_entity.id
_entity.type
_entity.pdbx_description
1 polymer ?
#
loop_
_entity_poly.entity_id
_entity_poly.type
_entity_poly.pdbx_seq_one_letter_code
_entity_poly.pdbx_strand_id
1 'polypeptide(L)'
;MKSTDSILITIKNRGNLTFPSEDVIKITRRCEIIIRSNYNVIRTKKNIKTILIMTIFNDICHEVFNNNAMTEYILQQDLFDNHKIELIKRIISIYVNIRLFHEAKCATDFIHNEYIRQNKYHFIPFSLAQTLDTLSVPAFLLHVYILKGRHFSSIRFMNVSIVRGSSLF
;
A
#
# COMPACT_ATOMS: atom_id res chain seq x y z
N MET A 1 -2.95 -17.06 -32.00
CA MET A 1 -3.97 -16.79 -30.95
C MET A 1 -3.29 -16.08 -29.80
N LYS A 2 -3.77 -14.89 -29.40
CA LYS A 2 -3.16 -14.10 -28.31
C LYS A 2 -3.72 -14.61 -26.97
N SER A 3 -2.99 -15.52 -26.33
CA SER A 3 -3.29 -15.92 -24.95
C SER A 3 -2.81 -14.82 -24.01
N THR A 4 -3.74 -14.05 -23.47
CA THR A 4 -3.51 -13.27 -22.25
C THR A 4 -4.66 -13.59 -21.31
N ASP A 5 -4.35 -14.31 -20.24
CA ASP A 5 -5.26 -14.82 -19.21
C ASP A 5 -5.91 -13.70 -18.36
N SER A 6 -6.52 -12.71 -18.99
CA SER A 6 -7.32 -11.71 -18.29
C SER A 6 -8.74 -11.70 -18.82
N ILE A 7 -9.49 -12.73 -18.45
CA ILE A 7 -10.95 -12.84 -18.66
C ILE A 7 -11.65 -11.49 -18.38
N LEU A 8 -11.20 -10.76 -17.36
CA LEU A 8 -11.70 -9.43 -16.99
C LEU A 8 -11.56 -8.36 -18.07
N ILE A 9 -10.42 -8.27 -18.78
CA ILE A 9 -10.25 -7.24 -19.81
C ILE A 9 -11.17 -7.55 -20.98
N THR A 10 -11.30 -8.83 -21.35
CA THR A 10 -12.17 -9.28 -22.43
C THR A 10 -13.64 -8.98 -22.13
N ILE A 11 -14.09 -9.22 -20.89
CA ILE A 11 -15.45 -8.91 -20.45
C ILE A 11 -15.71 -7.39 -20.40
N LYS A 12 -14.74 -6.61 -19.94
CA LYS A 12 -14.90 -5.15 -19.77
C LYS A 12 -14.56 -4.34 -21.02
N ASN A 13 -14.02 -4.97 -22.06
CA ASN A 13 -13.65 -4.28 -23.28
C ASN A 13 -14.90 -3.90 -24.07
N ARG A 14 -15.21 -2.59 -24.09
CA ARG A 14 -16.27 -2.01 -24.92
C ARG A 14 -15.75 -1.55 -26.28
N GLY A 15 -14.72 -2.21 -26.81
CA GLY A 15 -14.06 -1.90 -28.08
C GLY A 15 -12.87 -0.94 -28.01
N ASN A 16 -12.64 -0.27 -26.87
CA ASN A 16 -11.65 0.81 -26.75
C ASN A 16 -10.51 0.53 -25.75
N LEU A 17 -10.39 -0.70 -25.23
CA LEU A 17 -9.27 -1.04 -24.33
C LEU A 17 -8.08 -1.58 -25.11
N THR A 18 -6.89 -1.08 -24.78
CA THR A 18 -5.62 -1.57 -25.33
C THR A 18 -5.17 -2.81 -24.58
N PHE A 19 -4.86 -3.88 -25.33
CA PHE A 19 -4.28 -5.10 -24.76
C PHE A 19 -2.76 -4.94 -24.62
N PRO A 20 -2.19 -5.11 -23.42
CA PRO A 20 -0.75 -5.01 -23.22
C PRO A 20 -0.01 -6.18 -23.88
N SER A 21 1.27 -5.98 -24.21
CA SER A 21 2.16 -7.05 -24.65
C SER A 21 2.58 -7.94 -23.47
N GLU A 22 3.01 -9.16 -23.78
CA GLU A 22 3.47 -10.12 -22.77
C GLU A 22 4.65 -9.58 -21.95
N ASP A 23 5.59 -8.88 -22.58
CA ASP A 23 6.72 -8.26 -21.90
C ASP A 23 6.27 -7.17 -20.91
N VAL A 24 5.28 -6.35 -21.28
CA VAL A 24 4.70 -5.34 -20.37
C VAL A 24 4.02 -6.01 -19.17
N ILE A 25 3.31 -7.13 -19.40
CA ILE A 25 2.69 -7.92 -18.32
C ILE A 25 3.76 -8.47 -17.39
N LYS A 26 4.86 -9.02 -17.92
CA LYS A 26 5.99 -9.52 -17.12
C LYS A 26 6.62 -8.41 -16.27
N ILE A 27 6.90 -7.25 -16.86
CA ILE A 27 7.48 -6.10 -16.15
C ILE A 27 6.55 -5.68 -15.00
N THR A 28 5.27 -5.45 -15.30
CA THR A 28 4.30 -4.97 -14.29
C THR A 28 4.04 -5.99 -13.19
N ARG A 29 4.02 -7.30 -13.52
CA ARG A 29 3.95 -8.37 -12.53
C ARG A 29 5.15 -8.34 -11.58
N ARG A 30 6.37 -8.18 -12.13
CA ARG A 30 7.58 -8.10 -11.31
C ARG A 30 7.60 -6.85 -10.43
N CYS A 31 7.16 -5.71 -10.95
CA CYS A 31 6.94 -4.50 -10.14
C CYS A 31 6.05 -4.78 -8.93
N GLU A 32 4.89 -5.41 -9.13
CA GLU A 32 3.94 -5.68 -8.04
C GLU A 32 4.54 -6.61 -6.97
N ILE A 33 5.27 -7.65 -7.38
CA ILE A 33 5.95 -8.56 -6.44
C ILE A 33 6.93 -7.77 -5.56
N ILE A 34 7.82 -7.00 -6.17
CA ILE A 34 8.86 -6.25 -5.43
C ILE A 34 8.22 -5.18 -4.53
N ILE A 35 7.20 -4.47 -5.00
CA ILE A 35 6.48 -3.46 -4.20
C ILE A 35 5.83 -4.12 -2.97
N ARG A 36 5.12 -5.24 -3.14
CA ARG A 36 4.48 -5.96 -2.03
C ARG A 36 5.50 -6.48 -1.02
N SER A 37 6.62 -7.04 -1.48
CA SER A 37 7.69 -7.50 -0.61
C SER A 37 8.33 -6.38 0.21
N ASN A 38 8.22 -5.12 -0.25
CA ASN A 38 8.77 -3.95 0.43
C ASN A 38 7.71 -3.11 1.16
N TYR A 39 6.49 -3.63 1.35
CA TYR A 39 5.35 -2.87 1.89
C TYR A 39 5.67 -2.09 3.18
N ASN A 40 6.35 -2.74 4.14
CA ASN A 40 6.70 -2.16 5.44
C ASN A 40 7.70 -0.99 5.34
N VAL A 41 8.50 -0.99 4.28
CA VAL A 41 9.62 -0.05 4.10
C VAL A 41 9.21 1.13 3.20
N ILE A 42 8.15 0.96 2.40
CA ILE A 42 7.70 1.97 1.43
C ILE A 42 7.35 3.31 2.09
N ARG A 43 6.79 3.29 3.29
CA ARG A 43 6.36 4.51 3.99
C ARG A 43 7.45 5.19 4.80
N THR A 44 8.51 4.47 5.14
CA THR A 44 9.52 4.93 6.10
C THR A 44 10.84 5.31 5.41
N LYS A 45 11.15 4.70 4.26
CA LYS A 45 12.44 4.86 3.61
C LYS A 45 12.47 6.04 2.64
N LYS A 46 13.41 6.95 2.85
CA LYS A 46 13.72 8.03 1.88
C LYS A 46 14.22 7.41 0.57
N ASN A 47 13.88 8.04 -0.56
CA ASN A 47 14.28 7.62 -1.90
C ASN A 47 13.83 6.20 -2.31
N ILE A 48 12.77 5.67 -1.67
CA ILE A 48 12.27 4.33 -1.97
C ILE A 48 11.94 4.13 -3.44
N LYS A 49 11.38 5.15 -4.11
CA LYS A 49 11.06 5.11 -5.54
C LYS A 49 12.27 4.72 -6.39
N THR A 50 13.40 5.38 -6.20
CA THR A 50 14.63 5.10 -6.96
C THR A 50 15.14 3.70 -6.66
N ILE A 51 15.11 3.29 -5.39
CA ILE A 51 15.52 1.95 -4.97
C ILE A 51 14.67 0.89 -5.68
N LEU A 52 13.34 1.02 -5.63
CA LEU A 52 12.43 0.10 -6.29
C LEU A 52 12.69 0.04 -7.79
N ILE A 53 12.81 1.18 -8.47
CA ILE A 53 13.08 1.23 -9.91
C ILE A 53 14.38 0.49 -10.24
N MET A 54 15.46 0.71 -9.50
CA MET A 54 16.74 0.04 -9.75
C MET A 54 16.66 -1.46 -9.47
N THR A 55 16.03 -1.86 -8.36
CA THR A 55 15.86 -3.27 -8.00
C THR A 55 15.04 -4.01 -9.06
N ILE A 56 13.91 -3.45 -9.48
CA ILE A 56 13.05 -4.04 -10.52
C ILE A 56 13.81 -4.10 -11.85
N PHE A 57 14.51 -3.02 -12.23
CA PHE A 57 15.24 -2.96 -13.49
C PHE A 57 16.31 -4.05 -13.56
N ASN A 58 17.15 -4.17 -12.52
CA ASN A 58 18.23 -5.17 -12.49
C ASN A 58 17.71 -6.61 -12.53
N ASP A 59 16.51 -6.84 -12.00
CA ASP A 59 15.88 -8.16 -11.93
C ASP A 59 15.23 -8.58 -13.26
N ILE A 60 14.75 -7.64 -14.09
CA ILE A 60 13.95 -7.95 -15.29
C ILE A 60 14.60 -7.56 -16.62
N CYS A 61 15.63 -6.69 -16.63
CA CYS A 61 16.12 -6.07 -17.86
C CYS A 61 16.61 -7.07 -18.93
N HIS A 62 17.09 -8.23 -18.51
CA HIS A 62 17.58 -9.29 -19.39
C HIS A 62 16.51 -10.30 -19.80
N GLU A 63 15.31 -10.27 -19.21
CA GLU A 63 14.24 -11.26 -19.45
C GLU A 63 13.17 -10.79 -20.46
N VAL A 64 13.12 -9.48 -20.75
CA VAL A 64 12.05 -8.85 -21.53
C VAL A 64 12.57 -8.20 -22.80
N PHE A 65 11.72 -8.15 -23.83
CA PHE A 65 12.08 -7.61 -25.15
C PHE A 65 13.32 -8.28 -25.75
N ASN A 66 13.37 -9.62 -25.71
CA ASN A 66 14.47 -10.44 -26.24
C ASN A 66 14.19 -11.04 -27.63
N ASN A 67 13.31 -10.40 -28.41
CA ASN A 67 12.91 -10.95 -29.70
C ASN A 67 14.05 -10.84 -30.72
N ASN A 68 14.26 -11.85 -31.58
CA ASN A 68 15.38 -11.88 -32.54
C ASN A 68 15.41 -10.63 -33.45
N ALA A 69 14.23 -10.15 -33.87
CA ALA A 69 14.08 -8.92 -34.63
C ALA A 69 14.57 -7.67 -33.88
N MET A 70 14.44 -7.65 -32.55
CA MET A 70 14.97 -6.57 -31.71
C MET A 70 16.49 -6.64 -31.61
N THR A 71 17.05 -7.85 -31.49
CA THR A 71 18.50 -8.08 -31.47
C THR A 71 19.17 -7.67 -32.77
N GLU A 72 18.56 -8.00 -33.91
CA GLU A 72 19.02 -7.56 -35.23
C GLU A 72 18.94 -6.03 -35.39
N TYR A 73 17.89 -5.39 -34.86
CA TYR A 73 17.75 -3.93 -34.89
C TYR A 73 18.78 -3.24 -33.97
N ILE A 74 19.05 -3.79 -32.79
CA ILE A 74 20.07 -3.30 -31.85
C ILE A 74 21.48 -3.42 -32.46
N LEU A 75 21.77 -4.45 -33.25
CA LEU A 75 23.05 -4.61 -33.96
C LEU A 75 23.25 -3.57 -35.07
N GLN A 76 22.17 -2.97 -35.58
CA GLN A 76 22.21 -1.94 -36.62
C GLN A 76 22.15 -0.51 -36.05
N GLN A 77 21.84 -0.35 -34.77
CA GLN A 77 21.75 0.95 -34.11
C GLN A 77 23.01 1.30 -33.32
N ASP A 78 23.21 2.60 -33.12
CA ASP A 78 24.37 3.17 -32.43
C ASP A 78 24.51 2.57 -31.03
N LEU A 79 25.73 2.19 -30.63
CA LEU A 79 26.06 1.50 -29.37
C LEU A 79 25.61 2.28 -28.11
N PHE A 80 25.28 3.56 -28.28
CA PHE A 80 24.86 4.48 -27.24
C PHE A 80 23.34 4.60 -27.07
N ASP A 81 22.54 4.12 -28.02
CA ASP A 81 21.08 4.28 -28.00
C ASP A 81 20.39 3.00 -27.53
N ASN A 82 20.47 2.76 -26.22
CA ASN A 82 19.88 1.58 -25.61
C ASN A 82 18.37 1.79 -25.38
N HIS A 83 17.62 2.05 -26.46
CA HIS A 83 16.17 2.32 -26.46
C HIS A 83 15.39 1.25 -25.70
N LYS A 84 15.84 -0.01 -25.74
CA LYS A 84 15.30 -1.10 -24.93
C LYS A 84 15.38 -0.78 -23.43
N ILE A 85 16.56 -0.39 -22.95
CA ILE A 85 16.77 -0.01 -21.54
C ILE A 85 15.88 1.17 -21.18
N GLU A 86 15.81 2.19 -22.03
CA GLU A 86 15.00 3.37 -21.76
C GLU A 86 13.51 3.02 -21.68
N LEU A 87 13.01 2.20 -22.60
CA LEU A 87 11.64 1.72 -22.61
C LEU A 87 11.30 0.95 -21.33
N ILE A 88 12.16 0.00 -20.93
CA ILE A 88 11.97 -0.78 -19.69
C ILE A 88 11.92 0.17 -18.48
N LYS A 89 12.89 1.10 -18.37
CA LYS A 89 12.93 2.08 -17.28
C LYS A 89 11.68 2.96 -17.24
N ARG A 90 11.18 3.42 -18.39
CA ARG A 90 9.95 4.23 -18.49
C ARG A 90 8.73 3.45 -18.02
N ILE A 91 8.55 2.21 -18.47
CA ILE A 91 7.43 1.35 -18.04
C ILE A 91 7.46 1.15 -16.52
N ILE A 92 8.63 0.78 -15.96
CA ILE A 92 8.80 0.58 -14.52
C ILE A 92 8.48 1.87 -13.75
N SER A 93 9.04 3.01 -14.19
CA SER A 93 8.82 4.30 -13.53
C SER A 93 7.35 4.68 -13.48
N ILE A 94 6.63 4.53 -14.60
CA ILE A 94 5.18 4.82 -14.68
C ILE A 94 4.42 3.92 -13.69
N TYR A 95 4.67 2.61 -13.72
CA TYR A 95 3.97 1.67 -12.85
C TYR A 95 4.23 1.95 -11.36
N VAL A 96 5.50 2.13 -10.98
CA VAL A 96 5.90 2.43 -9.60
C VAL A 96 5.23 3.72 -9.12
N ASN A 97 5.17 4.76 -9.95
CA ASN A 97 4.50 6.02 -9.58
C ASN A 97 3.02 5.82 -9.29
N ILE A 98 2.31 5.15 -10.21
CA ILE A 98 0.88 4.87 -10.06
C ILE A 98 0.64 4.07 -8.77
N ARG A 99 1.47 3.06 -8.53
CA ARG A 99 1.30 2.17 -7.38
C ARG A 99 1.61 2.84 -6.04
N LEU A 100 2.69 3.61 -5.95
CA LEU A 100 3.01 4.38 -4.75
C LEU A 100 1.96 5.45 -4.45
N PHE A 101 1.44 6.11 -5.49
CA PHE A 101 0.34 7.06 -5.33
C PHE A 101 -0.93 6.37 -4.79
N HIS A 102 -1.28 5.21 -5.34
CA HIS A 102 -2.39 4.41 -4.84
C HIS A 102 -2.19 4.03 -3.36
N GLU A 103 -1.00 3.55 -2.97
CA GLU A 103 -0.70 3.22 -1.58
C GLU A 103 -0.79 4.42 -0.63
N ALA A 104 -0.34 5.59 -1.07
CA ALA A 104 -0.49 6.83 -0.31
C ALA A 104 -1.96 7.19 -0.13
N LYS A 105 -2.76 7.13 -1.21
CA LYS A 105 -4.20 7.40 -1.16
C LYS A 105 -4.93 6.46 -0.21
N CYS A 106 -4.68 5.15 -0.30
CA CYS A 106 -5.29 4.17 0.61
C CYS A 106 -4.94 4.44 2.08
N ALA A 107 -3.71 4.87 2.37
CA ALA A 107 -3.31 5.22 3.73
C ALA A 107 -4.06 6.46 4.24
N THR A 108 -4.21 7.49 3.41
CA THR A 108 -4.98 8.69 3.75
C THR A 108 -6.46 8.38 3.99
N ASP A 109 -7.08 7.61 3.10
CA ASP A 109 -8.49 7.22 3.22
C ASP A 109 -8.74 6.38 4.48
N PHE A 110 -7.80 5.50 4.85
CA PHE A 110 -7.86 4.75 6.10
C PHE A 110 -7.85 5.67 7.32
N ILE A 111 -6.89 6.60 7.39
CA ILE A 111 -6.77 7.56 8.50
C ILE A 111 -8.02 8.43 8.60
N HIS A 112 -8.54 8.91 7.48
CA HIS A 112 -9.75 9.74 7.44
C HIS A 112 -10.99 8.99 7.96
N ASN A 113 -11.17 7.73 7.55
CA ASN A 113 -12.28 6.91 8.02
C ASN A 113 -12.18 6.57 9.51
N GLU A 114 -10.98 6.32 10.02
CA GLU A 114 -10.74 6.10 11.45
C GLU A 114 -11.05 7.36 12.28
N TYR A 115 -10.65 8.54 11.79
CA TYR A 115 -11.02 9.81 12.41
C TYR A 115 -12.54 10.02 12.47
N ILE A 116 -13.26 9.76 11.37
CA ILE A 116 -14.73 9.84 11.33
C ILE A 116 -15.36 8.87 12.33
N ARG A 117 -14.86 7.64 12.42
CA ARG A 117 -15.37 6.63 13.37
C ARG A 117 -15.20 7.12 14.81
N GLN A 118 -14.00 7.57 15.19
CA GLN A 118 -13.74 8.08 16.54
C GLN A 118 -14.64 9.27 16.90
N ASN A 119 -14.89 10.17 15.94
CA ASN A 119 -15.80 11.30 16.14
C ASN A 119 -17.29 10.89 16.21
N LYS A 120 -17.73 9.87 15.46
CA LYS A 120 -19.11 9.37 15.54
C LYS A 120 -19.44 8.73 16.90
N TYR A 121 -18.48 8.05 17.53
CA TYR A 121 -18.68 7.51 18.89
C TYR A 121 -18.61 8.58 19.99
N HIS A 122 -18.12 9.79 19.69
CA HIS A 122 -18.19 10.93 20.59
C HIS A 122 -19.56 11.64 20.54
N PHE A 123 -20.33 11.40 19.47
CA PHE A 123 -21.69 11.90 19.27
C PHE A 123 -22.73 10.78 19.32
N ILE A 124 -22.64 9.90 20.32
CA ILE A 124 -23.84 9.20 20.78
C ILE A 124 -24.57 10.22 21.66
N PRO A 125 -25.69 10.83 21.21
CA PRO A 125 -26.45 11.70 22.08
C PRO A 125 -26.85 10.89 23.31
N PHE A 126 -26.71 11.53 24.45
CA PHE A 126 -27.11 11.08 25.79
C PHE A 126 -28.60 10.67 25.89
N SER A 127 -29.36 10.65 24.79
CA SER A 127 -30.76 10.26 24.73
C SER A 127 -31.01 8.75 24.75
N LEU A 128 -29.98 7.90 24.60
CA LEU A 128 -30.10 6.44 24.83
C LEU A 128 -29.69 6.02 26.25
N ALA A 129 -29.16 6.94 27.08
CA ALA A 129 -28.85 6.67 28.47
C ALA A 129 -30.07 6.88 29.42
N GLN A 130 -31.14 7.50 28.94
CA GLN A 130 -32.32 7.82 29.76
C GLN A 130 -33.38 6.71 29.83
N THR A 131 -33.19 5.56 29.17
CA THR A 131 -34.15 4.43 29.22
C THR A 131 -33.75 3.31 30.18
N LEU A 132 -32.80 3.54 31.10
CA LEU A 132 -32.45 2.57 32.15
C LEU A 132 -32.72 3.05 33.59
N ASP A 133 -33.38 4.19 33.79
CA ASP A 133 -33.70 4.72 35.12
C ASP A 133 -35.01 4.19 35.73
N THR A 134 -35.43 2.96 35.40
CA THR A 134 -36.61 2.32 36.03
C THR A 134 -36.37 0.94 36.63
N LEU A 135 -35.12 0.61 37.00
CA LEU A 135 -34.88 -0.46 37.98
C LEU A 135 -33.80 -0.03 38.99
N SER A 136 -34.29 0.22 40.21
CA SER A 136 -33.59 0.25 41.49
C SER A 136 -32.40 -0.71 41.58
N VAL A 137 -31.32 -0.28 42.29
CA VAL A 137 -30.19 -1.02 42.95
C VAL A 137 -28.78 -0.46 42.51
N PRO A 138 -27.75 -0.33 43.39
CA PRO A 138 -27.34 0.91 44.06
C PRO A 138 -25.97 1.49 43.59
N ALA A 139 -25.70 2.73 44.01
CA ALA A 139 -24.66 3.63 43.54
C ALA A 139 -23.20 3.34 43.97
N PHE A 140 -22.55 2.31 43.41
CA PHE A 140 -21.10 2.09 43.64
C PHE A 140 -20.18 1.92 42.43
N LEU A 141 -20.65 2.10 41.19
CA LEU A 141 -19.80 1.97 39.99
C LEU A 141 -19.89 3.15 39.02
N LEU A 142 -20.03 4.38 39.53
CA LEU A 142 -20.05 5.60 38.71
C LEU A 142 -18.88 6.55 38.98
N HIS A 143 -17.76 6.07 39.53
CA HIS A 143 -16.62 6.93 39.85
C HIS A 143 -15.36 6.71 38.97
N VAL A 144 -15.43 5.88 37.92
CA VAL A 144 -14.23 5.53 37.13
C VAL A 144 -14.23 6.04 35.68
N TYR A 145 -15.36 6.52 35.12
CA TYR A 145 -15.41 6.82 33.67
C TYR A 145 -15.41 8.30 33.25
N ILE A 146 -15.36 9.27 34.18
CA ILE A 146 -15.34 10.70 33.83
C ILE A 146 -14.06 11.36 34.37
N LEU A 147 -12.87 10.84 34.05
CA LEU A 147 -11.60 11.55 34.32
C LEU A 147 -10.44 11.08 33.41
N LYS A 148 -10.72 10.76 32.13
CA LYS A 148 -9.67 10.51 31.11
C LYS A 148 -9.84 11.32 29.82
N GLY A 149 -10.50 12.47 29.91
CA GLY A 149 -10.55 13.47 28.83
C GLY A 149 -9.85 14.75 29.25
N ARG A 150 -8.54 14.85 29.00
CA ARG A 150 -7.72 16.08 28.78
C ARG A 150 -6.27 15.87 29.21
N HIS A 151 -5.44 15.43 28.26
CA HIS A 151 -4.05 15.85 27.99
C HIS A 151 -3.30 14.69 27.32
N PHE A 152 -3.04 14.80 26.03
CA PHE A 152 -1.91 14.12 25.40
C PHE A 152 -1.15 15.16 24.57
N SER A 153 -0.24 15.84 25.25
CA SER A 153 0.92 16.45 24.63
C SER A 153 2.07 15.47 24.80
N SER A 154 2.79 15.19 23.72
CA SER A 154 4.09 14.48 23.67
C SER A 154 4.05 12.95 23.62
N ILE A 155 4.32 12.44 22.41
CA ILE A 155 4.68 11.05 22.13
C ILE A 155 6.13 10.83 22.59
N ARG A 156 6.36 9.92 23.54
CA ARG A 156 7.64 9.21 23.71
C ARG A 156 7.36 7.70 23.73
N PHE A 157 7.84 7.02 22.69
CA PHE A 157 7.96 5.58 22.68
C PHE A 157 9.01 5.17 23.72
N MET A 158 8.63 4.32 24.67
CA MET A 158 9.59 3.57 25.47
C MET A 158 9.09 2.14 25.59
N ASN A 159 9.83 1.22 24.95
CA ASN A 159 9.71 -0.22 25.12
C ASN A 159 9.91 -0.56 26.59
N VAL A 160 8.98 -1.31 27.20
CA VAL A 160 9.24 -2.04 28.44
C VAL A 160 8.71 -3.46 28.29
N SER A 161 9.65 -4.39 28.31
CA SER A 161 9.43 -5.83 28.35
C SER A 161 8.70 -6.24 29.63
N ILE A 162 7.74 -7.15 29.47
CA ILE A 162 7.01 -7.80 30.56
C ILE A 162 7.93 -8.81 31.24
N VAL A 163 8.24 -8.64 32.53
CA VAL A 163 8.67 -9.74 33.41
C VAL A 163 7.72 -9.78 34.58
N ARG A 164 6.99 -10.90 34.68
CA ARG A 164 6.03 -11.21 35.74
C ARG A 164 6.77 -11.40 37.06
N GLY A 165 6.29 -10.74 38.11
CA GLY A 165 6.63 -11.10 39.49
C GLY A 165 5.87 -12.35 39.91
N SER A 166 6.51 -13.17 40.74
CA SER A 166 5.84 -14.07 41.68
C SER A 166 6.62 -14.05 42.99
N SER A 167 5.87 -14.15 44.07
CA SER A 167 6.15 -13.75 45.45
C SER A 167 6.95 -14.76 46.27
N LEU A 168 7.64 -14.21 47.28
CA LEU A 168 7.74 -14.67 48.69
C LEU A 168 7.46 -16.16 48.96
N PHE A 169 8.50 -16.89 49.35
CA PHE A 169 8.72 -17.39 50.73
C PHE A 169 10.22 -17.55 50.95
#